data_AF-A0A072PTB0-F1
#
_entry.id   AF-A0A072PTB0-F1
#
_cell.length_a   1.000
_cell.length_b   1.000
_cell.length_c   1.000
_cell.angle_alpha   90.00
_cell.angle_beta   90.00
_cell.angle_gamma   90.00
#
_symmetry.space_group_name_H-M   'P 1'
#
loop_
_entity.id
_entity.type
_entity.pdbx_description
1 polymer ?
#
loop_
_entity_poly.entity_id
_entity_poly.type
_entity_poly.pdbx_seq_one_letter_code
_entity_poly.pdbx_strand_id
1 'polypeptide(L)'
;MTNVAILSPLGSSMFTPGISQIAEDLDTSEKSVIATTTGFVICLGIGPLILASLSETFGRRKLYTACFAIFSVLQAALALSPNIAALITVRTTAGFFGSVGIANGGGTINDVYHPSQRAGIYG
;
A
#
# COMPACT_ATOMS: atom_id res chain seq x y z
N MET A 1 -8.34 11.52 8.47
CA MET A 1 -7.24 11.18 7.54
C MET A 1 -6.21 10.23 8.16
N THR A 2 -6.10 10.18 9.48
CA THR A 2 -5.22 9.28 10.25
C THR A 2 -5.48 7.78 9.98
N ASN A 3 -6.75 7.35 9.83
CA ASN A 3 -7.10 5.94 9.60
C ASN A 3 -6.50 5.35 8.31
N VAL A 4 -6.20 6.22 7.34
CA VAL A 4 -5.77 5.84 6.00
C VAL A 4 -4.29 5.41 5.97
N ALA A 5 -3.46 6.01 6.82
CA ALA A 5 -2.03 5.70 6.90
C ALA A 5 -1.76 4.34 7.56
N ILE A 6 -2.72 3.82 8.35
CA ILE A 6 -2.56 2.57 9.10
C ILE A 6 -2.87 1.34 8.23
N LEU A 7 -3.66 1.49 7.16
CA LEU A 7 -4.10 0.38 6.30
C LEU A 7 -2.93 -0.33 5.58
N SER A 8 -1.99 0.42 5.01
CA SER A 8 -0.87 -0.15 4.26
C SER A 8 0.14 -0.90 5.17
N PRO A 9 0.57 -0.34 6.31
CA PRO A 9 1.38 -1.06 7.29
C PRO A 9 0.68 -2.31 7.86
N LEU A 10 -0.60 -2.21 8.22
CA LEU A 10 -1.37 -3.35 8.73
C LEU A 10 -1.45 -4.49 7.71
N GLY A 11 -1.71 -4.15 6.44
CA GLY A 11 -1.74 -5.13 5.37
C GLY A 11 -0.41 -5.86 5.19
N SER A 12 0.72 -5.23 5.48
CA SER A 12 2.04 -5.89 5.47
C SER A 12 2.25 -6.77 6.71
N SER A 13 1.95 -6.27 7.91
CA SER A 13 2.19 -6.98 9.17
C SER A 13 1.28 -8.21 9.36
N MET A 14 0.04 -8.16 8.87
CA MET A 14 -0.88 -9.31 8.92
C MET A 14 -0.46 -10.47 7.99
N PHE A 15 0.36 -10.19 6.99
CA PHE A 15 0.78 -11.19 6.01
C PHE A 15 1.88 -12.11 6.54
N THR A 16 2.74 -11.60 7.42
CA THR A 16 3.90 -12.32 7.98
C THR A 16 3.54 -13.61 8.74
N PRO A 17 2.56 -13.66 9.66
CA PRO A 17 2.22 -14.92 10.35
C PRO A 17 1.60 -15.98 9.43
N GLY A 18 1.09 -15.59 8.25
CA GLY A 18 0.49 -16.51 7.29
C GLY A 18 1.46 -17.14 6.29
N ILE A 19 2.75 -16.78 6.32
CA ILE A 19 3.72 -17.18 5.28
C ILE A 19 3.81 -18.70 5.11
N SER A 20 3.98 -19.44 6.21
CA SER A 20 4.12 -20.91 6.18
C SER A 20 2.83 -21.59 5.68
N GLN A 21 1.67 -21.08 6.09
CA GLN A 21 0.38 -21.62 5.66
C GLN A 21 0.11 -21.35 4.17
N ILE A 22 0.42 -20.14 3.69
CA ILE A 22 0.30 -19.81 2.26
C ILE A 22 1.27 -20.66 1.42
N ALA A 23 2.46 -20.96 1.95
CA ALA A 23 3.42 -21.80 1.26
C ALA A 23 2.89 -23.24 1.09
N GLU A 24 2.25 -23.78 2.13
CA GLU A 24 1.60 -25.10 2.09
C GLU A 24 0.38 -25.12 1.15
N ASP A 25 -0.51 -24.12 1.26
CA ASP A 25 -1.73 -24.03 0.45
C ASP A 25 -1.46 -23.88 -1.06
N LEU A 26 -0.33 -23.25 -1.43
CA LEU A 26 0.08 -23.02 -2.82
C LEU A 26 1.15 -23.99 -3.32
N ASP A 27 1.48 -25.04 -2.54
CA ASP A 27 2.53 -26.02 -2.84
C ASP A 27 3.84 -25.34 -3.29
N THR A 28 4.32 -24.39 -2.49
CA THR A 28 5.49 -23.56 -2.80
C THR A 28 6.42 -23.39 -1.62
N SER A 29 7.53 -22.69 -1.83
CA SER A 29 8.50 -22.40 -0.76
C SER A 29 8.14 -21.11 -0.03
N GLU A 30 8.40 -21.08 1.28
CA GLU A 30 8.27 -19.85 2.09
C GLU A 30 9.08 -18.68 1.50
N LYS A 31 10.25 -18.96 0.89
CA LYS A 31 11.05 -17.94 0.19
C LYS A 31 10.27 -17.26 -0.93
N SER A 32 9.46 -18.02 -1.66
CA SER A 32 8.63 -17.47 -2.75
C SER A 32 7.49 -16.61 -2.20
N VAL A 33 6.91 -17.00 -1.07
CA VAL A 33 5.91 -16.20 -0.36
C VAL A 33 6.52 -14.92 0.21
N ILE A 34 7.73 -14.98 0.78
CA ILE A 34 8.46 -13.79 1.24
C ILE A 34 8.74 -12.81 0.09
N ALA A 35 9.06 -13.32 -1.11
CA ALA A 35 9.27 -12.47 -2.28
C ALA A 35 8.06 -11.60 -2.63
N THR A 36 6.84 -12.05 -2.30
CA THR A 36 5.61 -11.26 -2.49
C THR A 36 5.60 -10.01 -1.61
N THR A 37 6.04 -10.13 -0.35
CA THR A 37 6.19 -9.01 0.60
C THR A 37 7.31 -8.09 0.16
N THR A 38 8.42 -8.63 -0.34
CA THR A 38 9.52 -7.83 -0.90
C THR A 38 9.03 -6.97 -2.08
N GLY A 39 8.30 -7.55 -3.04
CA GLY A 39 7.73 -6.81 -4.17
C GLY A 39 6.78 -5.71 -3.72
N PHE A 40 5.91 -5.99 -2.74
CA PHE A 40 5.04 -5.00 -2.11
C PHE A 40 5.81 -3.80 -1.57
N VAL A 41 6.86 -4.04 -0.77
CA VAL A 41 7.67 -2.98 -0.15
C VAL A 41 8.43 -2.17 -1.20
N ILE A 42 8.98 -2.81 -2.23
CA ILE A 42 9.66 -2.12 -3.34
C ILE A 42 8.69 -1.17 -4.04
N CYS A 43 7.51 -1.65 -4.43
CA CYS A 43 6.51 -0.81 -5.09
C CYS A 43 5.94 0.26 -4.16
N LEU A 44 5.91 0.01 -2.85
CA LEU A 44 5.52 1.00 -1.85
C LEU A 44 6.54 2.14 -1.73
N GLY A 45 7.83 1.88 -2.00
CA GLY A 45 8.87 2.90 -2.12
C GLY A 45 8.88 3.65 -3.46
N ILE A 46 8.52 2.97 -4.56
CA ILE A 46 8.49 3.57 -5.92
C ILE A 46 7.22 4.39 -6.14
N GLY A 47 6.07 3.92 -5.65
CA GLY A 47 4.76 4.52 -5.87
C GLY A 47 4.67 6.02 -5.56
N PRO A 48 5.27 6.52 -4.46
CA PRO A 48 5.28 7.95 -4.15
C PRO A 48 5.87 8.84 -5.24
N LEU A 49 6.84 8.36 -6.01
CA LEU A 49 7.48 9.14 -7.08
C LEU A 49 6.49 9.56 -8.18
N ILE A 50 5.45 8.75 -8.39
CA ILE A 50 4.42 9.00 -9.42
C ILE A 50 3.15 9.56 -8.77
N LEU A 51 2.71 8.94 -7.67
CA LEU A 51 1.46 9.29 -7.01
C LEU A 51 1.51 10.66 -6.32
N ALA A 52 2.68 11.16 -5.92
CA ALA A 52 2.82 12.51 -5.39
C ALA A 52 2.48 13.56 -6.46
N SER A 53 3.16 13.51 -7.60
CA SER A 53 2.98 14.44 -8.73
C SER A 53 1.56 14.38 -9.31
N LEU A 54 0.98 13.18 -9.44
CA LEU A 54 -0.41 13.02 -9.87
C LEU A 54 -1.39 13.67 -8.89
N SER A 55 -1.09 13.67 -7.59
CA SER A 55 -1.99 14.23 -6.57
C SER A 55 -2.11 15.75 -6.68
N GLU A 56 -1.06 16.42 -7.16
CA GLU A 56 -1.03 17.86 -7.35
C GLU A 56 -1.83 18.29 -8.58
N THR A 57 -1.83 17.44 -9.62
CA THR A 57 -2.56 17.71 -10.87
C THR A 57 -4.05 17.38 -10.75
N PHE A 58 -4.39 16.22 -10.19
CA PHE A 58 -5.78 15.71 -10.15
C PHE A 58 -6.50 15.99 -8.82
N GLY A 59 -5.77 16.49 -7.83
CA GLY A 59 -6.24 16.74 -6.47
C GLY A 59 -6.09 15.53 -5.55
N ARG A 60 -5.52 15.77 -4.37
CA ARG A 60 -5.15 14.75 -3.37
C ARG A 60 -6.32 13.87 -2.94
N ARG A 61 -7.49 14.45 -2.66
CA ARG A 61 -8.67 13.68 -2.21
C ARG A 61 -9.13 12.66 -3.25
N LYS A 62 -9.22 13.05 -4.52
CA LYS A 62 -9.67 12.15 -5.61
C LYS A 62 -8.66 11.03 -5.81
N LEU A 63 -7.36 11.35 -5.79
CA LEU A 63 -6.32 10.36 -5.95
C LEU A 63 -6.29 9.35 -4.80
N TYR A 64 -6.47 9.81 -3.55
CA TYR A 64 -6.63 8.92 -2.40
C TYR A 64 -7.78 7.94 -2.61
N THR A 65 -8.97 8.43 -2.90
CA THR A 65 -10.15 7.56 -3.07
C THR A 65 -9.95 6.55 -4.21
N ALA A 66 -9.38 6.97 -5.34
CA ALA A 66 -9.11 6.07 -6.47
C ALA A 66 -8.08 4.99 -6.10
N CYS A 67 -6.95 5.36 -5.51
CA CYS A 67 -5.91 4.42 -5.13
C CYS A 67 -6.40 3.44 -4.06
N PHE A 68 -7.19 3.90 -3.07
CA PHE A 68 -7.78 2.99 -2.08
C PHE A 68 -8.84 2.06 -2.68
N ALA A 69 -9.67 2.53 -3.60
CA ALA A 69 -10.63 1.66 -4.28
C ALA A 69 -9.89 0.54 -5.04
N ILE A 70 -8.83 0.88 -5.77
CA ILE A 70 -7.99 -0.10 -6.48
C ILE A 70 -7.32 -1.05 -5.49
N PHE A 71 -6.72 -0.52 -4.42
CA PHE A 71 -6.09 -1.31 -3.38
C PHE A 71 -7.06 -2.31 -2.74
N SER A 72 -8.28 -1.89 -2.41
CA SER A 72 -9.31 -2.76 -1.85
C SER A 72 -9.70 -3.89 -2.80
N VAL A 73 -9.85 -3.61 -4.10
CA VAL A 73 -10.12 -4.65 -5.10
C VAL A 73 -8.95 -5.63 -5.22
N LEU A 74 -7.71 -5.14 -5.18
CA LEU A 74 -6.52 -5.98 -5.23
C LEU A 74 -6.41 -6.90 -4.00
N GLN A 75 -6.88 -6.49 -2.83
CA GLN A 75 -6.94 -7.37 -1.66
C GLN A 75 -7.90 -8.55 -1.86
N ALA A 76 -9.04 -8.33 -2.55
CA ALA A 76 -9.94 -9.42 -2.93
C ALA A 76 -9.30 -10.36 -3.98
N ALA A 77 -8.60 -9.79 -4.97
CA ALA A 77 -7.86 -10.58 -5.97
C ALA A 77 -6.71 -11.39 -5.34
N LEU A 78 -6.06 -10.85 -4.30
CA LEU A 78 -5.02 -11.54 -3.56
C LEU A 78 -5.58 -12.80 -2.88
N ALA A 79 -6.75 -12.69 -2.26
CA ALA A 79 -7.43 -13.82 -1.61
C ALA A 79 -7.88 -14.91 -2.60
N LEU A 80 -8.05 -14.57 -3.87
CA LEU A 80 -8.45 -15.48 -4.95
C LEU A 80 -7.27 -15.95 -5.82
N SER A 81 -6.03 -15.67 -5.42
CA SER A 81 -4.84 -15.98 -6.23
C SER A 81 -4.60 -17.51 -6.33
N PRO A 82 -4.59 -18.11 -7.53
CA PRO A 82 -4.52 -19.55 -7.70
C PRO A 82 -3.10 -20.13 -7.61
N ASN A 83 -2.07 -19.28 -7.65
CA ASN A 83 -0.66 -19.69 -7.59
C ASN A 83 0.23 -18.54 -7.11
N ILE A 84 1.48 -18.87 -6.79
CA ILE A 84 2.43 -17.92 -6.24
C ILE A 84 2.78 -16.77 -7.20
N ALA A 85 2.82 -17.01 -8.51
CA ALA A 85 3.13 -15.96 -9.48
C ALA A 85 2.03 -14.89 -9.52
N ALA A 86 0.76 -15.33 -9.55
CA ALA A 86 -0.39 -14.43 -9.45
C ALA A 86 -0.38 -13.66 -8.13
N LEU A 87 -0.05 -14.34 -7.02
CA LEU A 87 0.03 -13.72 -5.71
C LEU A 87 1.13 -12.65 -5.67
N ILE A 88 2.32 -12.92 -6.21
CA ILE A 88 3.42 -11.94 -6.34
C ILE A 88 2.97 -10.72 -7.14
N THR A 89 2.34 -10.92 -8.32
CA THR A 89 1.92 -9.82 -9.19
C THR A 89 0.89 -8.94 -8.49
N VAL A 90 -0.20 -9.53 -7.98
CA VAL A 90 -1.27 -8.79 -7.29
C VAL A 90 -0.73 -8.04 -6.08
N ARG A 91 0.12 -8.69 -5.28
CA ARG A 91 0.73 -8.08 -4.09
C ARG A 91 1.64 -6.91 -4.47
N THR A 92 2.49 -7.09 -5.48
CA THR A 92 3.40 -6.03 -5.94
C THR A 92 2.62 -4.82 -6.44
N THR A 93 1.57 -5.03 -7.24
CA THR A 93 0.67 -3.96 -7.69
C THR A 93 -0.07 -3.29 -6.52
N ALA A 94 -0.52 -4.06 -5.52
CA ALA A 94 -1.15 -3.51 -4.33
C ALA A 94 -0.20 -2.60 -3.54
N GLY A 95 1.10 -2.92 -3.49
CA GLY A 95 2.13 -2.07 -2.86
C GLY A 95 2.20 -0.68 -3.49
N PHE A 96 2.10 -0.60 -4.83
CA PHE A 96 2.12 0.67 -5.55
C PHE A 96 0.92 1.56 -5.18
N PHE A 97 -0.31 1.05 -5.28
CA PHE A 97 -1.50 1.84 -4.96
C PHE A 97 -1.66 2.11 -3.46
N GLY A 98 -1.18 1.19 -2.61
CA GLY A 98 -1.13 1.35 -1.16
C GLY A 98 -0.16 2.44 -0.70
N SER A 99 0.77 2.90 -1.54
CA SER A 99 1.75 3.92 -1.19
C SER A 99 1.19 5.35 -1.18
N VAL A 100 -0.04 5.56 -1.67
CA VAL A 100 -0.66 6.89 -1.79
C VAL A 100 -0.71 7.65 -0.46
N GLY A 101 -0.88 6.91 0.65
CA GLY A 101 -0.84 7.43 2.03
C GLY A 101 0.48 8.09 2.36
N ILE A 102 1.57 7.40 2.02
CA ILE A 102 2.95 7.82 2.25
C ILE A 102 3.30 8.99 1.32
N ALA A 103 2.89 8.91 0.05
CA ALA A 103 3.16 9.92 -0.96
C ALA A 103 2.60 11.30 -0.58
N ASN A 104 1.36 11.32 -0.10
CA ASN A 104 0.59 12.56 -0.01
C ASN A 104 0.28 13.00 1.43
N GLY A 105 0.66 12.19 2.44
CA GLY A 105 0.31 12.45 3.84
C GLY A 105 0.83 13.80 4.32
N GLY A 106 2.12 14.07 4.11
CA GLY A 106 2.75 15.33 4.52
C GLY A 106 2.19 16.54 3.78
N GLY A 107 1.92 16.41 2.48
CA GLY A 107 1.26 17.45 1.70
C GLY A 107 -0.15 17.76 2.22
N THR A 108 -0.94 16.72 2.48
CA THR A 108 -2.31 16.89 2.93
C THR A 108 -2.41 17.58 4.29
N ILE A 109 -1.45 17.32 5.19
CA ILE A 109 -1.33 18.08 6.46
C ILE A 109 -1.07 19.56 6.17
N ASN A 110 -0.20 19.88 5.22
CA ASN A 110 0.05 21.26 4.81
C ASN A 110 -1.21 21.95 4.25
N ASP A 111 -2.06 21.24 3.52
CA ASP A 111 -3.26 21.84 2.92
C ASP A 111 -4.36 22.15 3.96
N VAL A 112 -4.44 21.36 5.03
CA VAL A 112 -5.57 21.41 5.97
C VAL A 112 -5.27 22.23 7.23
N TYR A 113 -4.00 22.33 7.63
CA TYR A 113 -3.61 23.01 8.87
C TYR A 113 -2.90 24.34 8.62
N HIS A 114 -3.19 25.33 9.47
CA HIS A 114 -2.46 26.59 9.48
C HIS A 114 -0.99 26.39 9.86
N PRO A 115 -0.04 27.15 9.29
CA PRO A 115 1.39 26.98 9.53
C PRO A 115 1.79 26.89 11.01
N SER A 116 1.14 27.68 11.88
CA SER A 116 1.39 27.70 13.32
C SER A 116 1.01 26.41 14.06
N GLN A 117 0.14 25.58 13.47
CA GLN A 117 -0.33 24.33 14.07
C GLN A 117 0.39 23.09 13.51
N ARG A 118 1.13 23.22 12.40
CA ARG A 118 1.71 22.09 11.67
C ARG A 118 2.79 21.35 12.45
N ALA A 119 3.65 22.08 13.16
CA ALA A 119 4.78 21.50 13.89
C ALA A 119 4.34 20.43 14.91
N GLY A 120 3.26 20.67 15.65
CA GLY A 120 2.72 19.69 16.61
C GLY A 120 1.96 18.51 16.01
N ILE A 121 1.71 18.50 14.69
CA ILE A 121 1.01 17.41 13.99
C ILE A 121 2.00 16.46 13.30
N TYR A 122 3.18 16.95 12.90
CA TYR A 122 4.22 16.10 12.30
C TYR A 122 4.90 15.17 13.33
N GLY A 123 4.78 15.46 14.63
CA GLY A 123 5.43 14.74 15.72
C GLY A 123 6.28 15.68 16.57
#